data_AF-A0A3C0N554-F1
#
_entry.id   AF-A0A3C0N554-F1
#
_cell.length_a   1.000
_cell.length_b   1.000
_cell.length_c   1.000
_cell.angle_alpha   90.00
_cell.angle_beta   90.00
_cell.angle_gamma   90.00
#
_symmetry.space_group_name_H-M   'P 1'
#
loop_
_entity.id
_entity.type
_entity.pdbx_description
1 polymer ?
#
loop_
_entity_poly.entity_id
_entity_poly.type
_entity_poly.pdbx_seq_one_letter_code
_entity_poly.pdbx_strand_id
1 'polypeptide(L)' 'PSGFDEFTQRSHRNYTNAKPQALKNRQQLEDAMKKYGFIPLATEWWHFDAPGWEKFSVLDVPFGAIP' A
#
# COMPACT_ATOMS: atom_id res chain seq x y z
N PRO A 1 -12.42 0.38 -0.09
CA PRO A 1 -11.50 -0.16 -1.10
C PRO A 1 -12.05 -1.49 -1.65
N SER A 2 -11.36 -2.07 -2.62
CA SER A 2 -11.43 -3.47 -3.07
C SER A 2 -10.99 -4.49 -2.01
N GLY A 3 -10.90 -5.77 -2.38
CA GLY A 3 -10.17 -6.78 -1.60
C GLY A 3 -8.66 -6.50 -1.55
N PHE A 4 -7.95 -7.23 -0.69
CA PHE A 4 -6.49 -7.28 -0.70
C PHE A 4 -6.01 -8.05 -1.94
N ASP A 5 -4.89 -7.62 -2.53
CA ASP A 5 -4.28 -8.27 -3.71
C ASP A 5 -5.19 -8.32 -4.95
N GLU A 6 -6.09 -7.33 -5.07
CA GLU A 6 -7.01 -7.19 -6.20
C GLU A 6 -6.43 -6.26 -7.29
N PHE A 7 -6.02 -6.75 -8.45
CA PHE A 7 -5.42 -5.90 -9.49
C PHE A 7 -6.45 -5.25 -10.43
N THR A 8 -7.42 -4.51 -9.87
CA THR A 8 -8.43 -3.75 -10.64
C THR A 8 -8.47 -2.27 -10.25
N GLN A 9 -9.16 -1.44 -11.04
CA GLN A 9 -9.37 -0.01 -10.72
C GLN A 9 -10.00 0.22 -9.35
N ARG A 10 -10.71 -0.77 -8.78
CA ARG A 10 -11.31 -0.68 -7.45
C ARG A 10 -10.26 -0.59 -6.34
N SER A 11 -9.02 -0.98 -6.63
CA SER A 11 -7.88 -0.92 -5.73
C SER A 11 -7.18 0.42 -5.71
N HIS A 12 -7.44 1.26 -6.71
CA HIS A 12 -6.83 2.58 -6.79
C HIS A 12 -7.23 3.42 -5.58
N ARG A 13 -6.30 4.22 -5.08
CA ARG A 13 -6.52 5.10 -3.91
C ARG A 13 -7.49 6.23 -4.19
N ASN A 14 -7.72 6.59 -5.45
CA ASN A 14 -8.74 7.55 -5.84
C ASN A 14 -10.10 6.92 -6.17
N TYR A 15 -10.24 5.59 -6.07
CA TYR A 15 -11.53 4.93 -6.30
C TYR A 15 -12.53 5.33 -5.20
N THR A 16 -13.69 5.85 -5.60
CA THR A 16 -14.72 6.38 -4.69
C THR A 16 -15.99 5.53 -4.65
N ASN A 17 -16.20 4.62 -5.60
CA ASN A 17 -17.40 3.78 -5.66
C ASN A 17 -17.31 2.55 -4.74
N ALA A 18 -17.10 2.78 -3.44
CA ALA A 18 -17.06 1.74 -2.40
C ALA A 18 -17.88 2.16 -1.18
N LYS A 19 -18.14 1.21 -0.26
CA LYS A 19 -18.83 1.50 1.00
C LYS A 19 -18.13 2.65 1.75
N PRO A 20 -18.87 3.62 2.34
CA PRO A 20 -18.27 4.77 3.04
C PRO A 20 -17.25 4.37 4.13
N GLN A 21 -17.56 3.34 4.91
CA GLN A 21 -16.65 2.82 5.93
C GLN A 21 -15.33 2.31 5.32
N ALA A 22 -15.40 1.70 4.14
CA ALA A 22 -14.23 1.20 3.45
C ALA A 22 -13.34 2.38 3.02
N LEU A 23 -13.93 3.44 2.45
CA LEU A 23 -13.19 4.66 2.09
C LEU A 23 -12.54 5.31 3.31
N LYS A 24 -13.26 5.40 4.43
CA LYS A 24 -12.75 5.91 5.71
C LYS A 24 -11.55 5.10 6.21
N ASN A 25 -11.65 3.76 6.20
CA ASN A 25 -10.57 2.88 6.64
C ASN A 25 -9.33 2.99 5.74
N ARG A 26 -9.52 3.09 4.42
CA ARG A 26 -8.41 3.33 3.49
C ARG A 26 -7.68 4.64 3.81
N GLN A 27 -8.43 5.72 4.05
CA GLN A 27 -7.84 7.01 4.38
C GLN A 27 -7.08 6.94 5.71
N GLN A 28 -7.66 6.31 6.75
CA GLN A 28 -7.00 6.13 8.03
C GLN A 28 -5.68 5.36 7.91
N LEU A 29 -5.65 4.30 7.10
CA LEU A 29 -4.43 3.55 6.81
C LEU A 29 -3.39 4.44 6.11
N GLU A 30 -3.80 5.15 5.07
CA GLU A 30 -2.90 6.04 4.33
C GLU A 30 -2.31 7.15 5.20
N ASP A 31 -3.12 7.79 6.04
CA ASP A 31 -2.67 8.85 6.95
C ASP A 31 -1.69 8.30 7.98
N ALA A 32 -1.97 7.12 8.55
CA ALA A 32 -1.08 6.45 9.50
C ALA A 32 0.27 6.11 8.86
N MET A 33 0.28 5.55 7.64
CA MET A 33 1.50 5.19 6.93
C MET A 33 2.31 6.43 6.54
N LYS A 34 1.66 7.48 6.01
CA LYS A 34 2.32 8.76 5.69
C LYS A 34 2.95 9.42 6.92
N LYS A 35 2.31 9.33 8.09
CA LYS A 35 2.85 9.86 9.35
C LYS A 35 4.24 9.29 9.70
N TYR A 36 4.52 8.06 9.27
CA TYR A 36 5.82 7.39 9.48
C TYR A 36 6.72 7.40 8.24
N GLY A 37 6.39 8.21 7.22
CA GLY A 37 7.23 8.41 6.04
C GLY A 37 7.01 7.43 4.90
N PHE A 38 6.09 6.47 5.04
CA PHE A 38 5.79 5.54 3.95
C PHE A 38 5.09 6.23 2.78
N ILE A 39 5.38 5.77 1.57
CA ILE A 39 4.90 6.36 0.30
C ILE A 39 3.78 5.47 -0.27
N PRO A 40 2.54 5.97 -0.38
CA PRO A 40 1.43 5.17 -0.91
C PRO A 40 1.54 4.95 -2.42
N LEU A 41 1.29 3.72 -2.90
CA LEU A 41 1.18 3.45 -4.33
C LEU A 41 -0.23 3.78 -4.85
N ALA A 42 -0.34 4.57 -5.92
CA ALA A 42 -1.62 5.08 -6.40
C ALA A 42 -2.64 3.99 -6.79
N THR A 43 -2.16 2.87 -7.34
CA THR A 43 -2.97 1.77 -7.90
C THR A 43 -3.41 0.74 -6.86
N GLU A 44 -2.78 0.72 -5.68
CA GLU A 44 -2.98 -0.33 -4.67
C GLU A 44 -3.10 0.29 -3.27
N TRP A 45 -4.31 0.25 -2.71
CA TRP A 45 -4.59 0.87 -1.41
C TRP A 45 -3.83 0.24 -0.23
N TRP A 46 -3.37 -1.00 -0.37
CA TRP A 46 -2.60 -1.73 0.64
C TRP A 46 -1.08 -1.52 0.51
N HIS A 47 -0.58 -1.11 -0.66
CA HIS A 47 0.86 -1.04 -0.93
C HIS A 47 1.46 0.29 -0.49
N PHE A 48 2.57 0.20 0.23
CA PHE A 48 3.34 1.35 0.69
C PHE A 48 4.82 1.07 0.57
N ASP A 49 5.56 1.99 -0.05
CA ASP A 49 7.01 1.91 -0.13
C ASP A 49 7.66 2.57 1.09
N ALA A 50 8.79 2.02 1.54
CA ALA A 50 9.64 2.67 2.53
C ALA A 50 10.47 3.80 1.89
N PRO A 51 10.82 4.87 2.62
CA PRO A 51 11.73 5.90 2.12
C PRO A 51 13.06 5.30 1.63
N GLY A 52 13.47 5.63 0.40
CA GLY A 52 14.74 5.19 -0.15
C GLY A 52 14.77 3.72 -0.59
N TRP A 53 13.62 3.05 -0.68
CA TRP A 53 13.52 1.66 -1.15
C TRP A 53 14.22 1.45 -2.50
N GLU A 54 14.22 2.46 -3.37
CA GLU A 54 14.79 2.43 -4.70
C GLU A 54 16.32 2.26 -4.71
N LYS A 55 16.97 2.48 -3.57
CA LYS A 55 18.42 2.28 -3.40
C LYS A 55 18.80 0.83 -3.15
N PHE A 56 17.81 -0.03 -2.91
CA PHE A 56 17.99 -1.43 -2.58
C PHE A 56 17.48 -2.31 -3.72
N SER A 57 18.18 -3.41 -3.97
CA SER A 57 17.73 -4.42 -4.95
C SER A 57 16.51 -5.17 -4.43
N VAL A 58 15.63 -5.59 -5.33
CA VAL A 58 14.61 -6.58 -4.99
C VAL A 58 15.34 -7.90 -4.70
N LEU A 59 15.16 -8.41 -3.48
CA LEU A 59 15.73 -9.68 -3.06
C LEU A 59 14.66 -10.77 -3.16
N ASP A 60 15.02 -11.88 -3.81
CA ASP A 60 14.27 -13.13 -3.79
C ASP A 60 15.08 -14.18 -3.02
N VAL A 61 15.09 -14.03 -1.70
CA VAL A 61 15.88 -14.88 -0.79
C VAL A 61 15.01 -15.40 0.34
N PRO A 62 15.29 -16.61 0.88
CA PRO A 62 14.58 -17.13 2.05
C PRO A 62 14.73 -16.21 3.26
N PHE A 63 13.72 -16.18 4.13
CA PHE A 63 13.69 -15.31 5.33
C PHE A 63 14.92 -15.47 6.24
N GLY A 64 15.49 -16.68 6.34
CA GLY A 64 16.69 -16.96 7.14
C GLY A 64 18.03 -16.80 6.39
N ALA A 65 18.02 -16.34 5.15
CA ALA A 65 19.23 -16.22 4.33
C ALA A 65 19.97 -14.88 4.53
N ILE A 66 19.37 -13.92 5.22
CA ILE A 66 19.98 -12.64 5.58
C ILE A 66 20.40 -12.70 7.06
N PRO A 67 21.67 -12.42 7.39
CA PRO A 67 22.21 -12.49 8.76
C PRO A 67 21.61 -11.48 9.73
#